data_AF-A0A953WML0-F1
#
_entry.id   AF-A0A953WML0-F1
#
_cell.length_a   1.000
_cell.length_b   1.000
_cell.length_c   1.000
_cell.angle_alpha   90.00
_cell.angle_beta   90.00
_cell.angle_gamma   90.00
#
_symmetry.space_group_name_H-M   'P 1'
#
loop_
_entity.id
_entity.type
_entity.pdbx_description
1 polymer ?
#
loop_
_entity_poly.entity_id
_entity_poly.type
_entity_poly.pdbx_seq_one_letter_code
_entity_poly.pdbx_strand_id
1 'polypeptide(L)'
;MSGDKEPRSRIERILGIVIVAALALALAASEIARLIQGDATKKELAALEESVAVARSDAHAALSAVITPETAAKASASVYLIVVNGASRGTAFVIDRDKGVLAGAAHTADSLPLDDEKAQVYIINRETGVRLPVTGRRLHAGFGLFRKTVEAYQPVRKNSSIYSPQAVSVRDLAFDAAYIMVDPIDPATGENRLGPNMKVAPEEKLLAMTPGSPIAVIGYPYDTLDDGYMPDAATPRVERGAVAALIPPLDSASEVRDPVIANLIVHRMSTAGGNSGSPIINADGEVVGIHTHGIESVSGNADGAAQRADVLYDLASPEREEQRLSQVFVPAWSRILTHWARASDVLPWSYYKEYHDPKADNPPDVGDIDYGAPTPFERDVKTLEFGESEEAFKVDAPDAADADPGSFIISTSGQFADYWVSVDRNKENVLFAYDYSLRSRSGSCRIAGYWRKKGDTRLRVVSPRASFELHLPATGEGVQDYQIVLRRAEECDPKSREFIAGEVAWQAGTVVAALPSSDELFAPAPEGAGPTARFTHAVHLSVERIRFCGFWNDKRNREYCERPQFIELEQPVD
;
A
#
# COMPACT_ATOMS: atom_id res chain seq x y z
N MET A 1 -26.84 -51.67 -57.56
CA MET A 1 -27.09 -52.18 -56.19
C MET A 1 -27.94 -51.15 -55.48
N SER A 2 -29.25 -51.34 -55.58
CA SER A 2 -30.29 -50.61 -54.85
C SER A 2 -30.30 -51.16 -53.43
N GLY A 3 -29.83 -50.39 -52.46
CA GLY A 3 -29.91 -50.76 -51.04
C GLY A 3 -31.33 -50.48 -50.55
N ASP A 4 -32.16 -51.52 -50.50
CA ASP A 4 -33.47 -51.49 -49.86
C ASP A 4 -33.32 -50.99 -48.43
N LYS A 5 -33.79 -49.75 -48.18
CA LYS A 5 -33.99 -49.24 -46.83
C LYS A 5 -35.20 -49.98 -46.27
N GLU A 6 -34.94 -50.97 -45.41
CA GLU A 6 -35.97 -51.62 -44.60
C GLU A 6 -36.93 -50.57 -44.02
N PRO A 7 -38.24 -50.79 -44.10
CA PRO A 7 -39.21 -49.88 -43.51
C PRO A 7 -39.01 -49.92 -42.00
N ARG A 8 -38.26 -48.94 -41.46
CA ARG A 8 -38.18 -48.68 -40.01
C ARG A 8 -39.56 -48.90 -39.42
N SER A 9 -39.67 -49.91 -38.58
CA SER A 9 -40.98 -50.42 -38.15
C SER A 9 -41.80 -49.26 -37.59
N ARG A 10 -43.12 -49.28 -37.77
CA ARG A 10 -44.00 -48.22 -37.25
C ARG A 10 -43.72 -47.88 -35.77
N ILE A 11 -43.23 -48.86 -35.02
CA ILE A 11 -42.81 -48.75 -33.62
C ILE A 11 -41.64 -47.76 -33.45
N GLU A 12 -40.61 -47.80 -34.29
CA GLU A 12 -39.46 -46.88 -34.20
C GLU A 12 -39.84 -45.42 -34.50
N ARG A 13 -40.77 -45.21 -35.44
CA ARG A 13 -41.29 -43.85 -35.73
C ARG A 13 -42.13 -43.32 -34.58
N ILE A 14 -42.97 -44.17 -33.98
CA ILE A 14 -43.76 -43.81 -32.80
C ILE A 14 -42.85 -43.51 -31.62
N LEU A 15 -41.83 -44.35 -31.37
CA LEU A 15 -40.86 -44.15 -30.29
C LEU A 15 -40.07 -42.85 -30.47
N GLY A 16 -39.62 -42.56 -31.69
CA GLY A 16 -38.94 -41.29 -32.01
C GLY A 16 -39.81 -40.06 -31.74
N ILE A 17 -41.10 -40.11 -32.10
CA ILE A 17 -42.06 -39.01 -31.84
C ILE A 17 -42.30 -38.84 -30.33
N VAL A 18 -42.44 -39.94 -29.58
CA VAL A 18 -42.64 -39.89 -28.13
C VAL A 18 -41.42 -39.29 -27.41
N ILE A 19 -40.20 -39.67 -27.81
CA ILE A 19 -38.96 -39.13 -27.24
C ILE A 19 -38.87 -37.62 -27.50
N VAL A 20 -39.12 -37.17 -28.74
CA VAL A 20 -39.09 -35.74 -29.09
C VAL A 20 -40.15 -34.95 -28.32
N ALA A 21 -41.36 -35.49 -28.19
CA ALA A 21 -42.44 -34.85 -27.43
C ALA A 21 -42.10 -34.75 -25.92
N ALA A 22 -41.52 -35.80 -25.34
CA ALA A 22 -41.07 -35.80 -23.95
C ALA A 22 -39.94 -34.77 -23.72
N LEU A 23 -39.00 -34.66 -24.65
CA LEU A 23 -37.93 -33.67 -24.58
C LEU A 23 -38.46 -32.23 -24.67
N ALA A 24 -39.41 -31.98 -25.59
CA ALA A 24 -40.06 -30.68 -25.73
C ALA A 24 -40.86 -30.29 -24.48
N LEU A 25 -41.57 -31.24 -23.85
CA LEU A 25 -42.26 -31.04 -22.58
C LEU A 25 -41.29 -30.74 -21.43
N ALA A 26 -40.15 -31.45 -21.34
CA ALA A 26 -39.14 -31.20 -20.34
C ALA A 26 -38.50 -29.81 -20.50
N LEU A 27 -38.20 -29.39 -21.74
CA LEU A 27 -37.70 -28.04 -22.02
C LEU A 27 -38.73 -26.96 -21.70
N ALA A 28 -40.00 -27.16 -22.05
CA ALA A 28 -41.07 -26.24 -21.70
C ALA A 28 -41.26 -26.14 -20.18
N ALA A 29 -41.23 -27.27 -19.46
CA ALA A 29 -41.30 -27.29 -18.00
C ALA A 29 -40.10 -26.61 -17.34
N SER A 30 -38.88 -26.80 -17.89
CA SER A 30 -37.67 -26.11 -17.43
C SER A 30 -37.75 -24.60 -17.64
N GLU A 31 -38.26 -24.14 -18.78
CA GLU A 31 -38.40 -22.71 -19.08
C GLU A 31 -39.49 -22.07 -18.21
N ILE A 32 -40.61 -22.77 -17.99
CA ILE A 32 -41.65 -22.35 -17.05
C ILE A 32 -41.09 -22.26 -15.62
N ALA A 33 -40.31 -23.25 -15.17
CA ALA A 33 -39.67 -23.22 -13.86
C ALA A 33 -38.68 -22.05 -13.72
N ARG A 34 -37.90 -21.75 -14.77
CA ARG A 34 -36.99 -20.60 -14.84
C ARG A 34 -37.75 -19.27 -14.76
N LEU A 35 -38.88 -19.14 -15.46
CA LEU A 35 -39.74 -17.95 -15.41
C LEU A 35 -40.37 -17.78 -14.02
N ILE A 36 -40.88 -18.86 -13.42
CA ILE A 36 -41.45 -18.83 -12.06
C ILE A 36 -40.38 -18.46 -11.02
N GLN A 37 -39.18 -19.04 -11.11
CA GLN A 37 -38.05 -18.66 -10.25
C GLN A 37 -37.65 -17.20 -10.47
N GLY A 38 -37.58 -16.74 -11.72
CA GLY A 38 -37.27 -15.34 -12.04
C GLY A 38 -38.29 -14.36 -11.46
N ASP A 39 -39.58 -14.68 -11.54
CA ASP A 39 -40.64 -13.84 -10.96
C ASP A 39 -40.63 -13.87 -9.42
N ALA A 40 -40.33 -15.03 -8.81
CA ALA A 40 -40.16 -15.14 -7.36
C ALA A 40 -38.96 -14.30 -6.88
N THR A 41 -37.80 -14.44 -7.51
CA THR A 41 -36.60 -13.66 -7.19
C THR A 41 -36.80 -12.16 -7.41
N LYS A 42 -37.52 -11.75 -8.47
CA LYS A 42 -37.86 -10.34 -8.67
C LYS A 42 -38.76 -9.79 -7.55
N LYS A 43 -39.75 -10.57 -7.11
CA LYS A 43 -40.63 -10.18 -6.00
C LYS A 43 -39.88 -10.10 -4.67
N GLU A 44 -39.01 -11.07 -4.39
CA GLU A 44 -38.14 -11.04 -3.21
C GLU A 44 -37.17 -9.86 -3.23
N LEU A 45 -36.57 -9.56 -4.39
CA LEU A 45 -35.69 -8.40 -4.56
C LEU A 45 -36.44 -7.08 -4.35
N ALA A 46 -37.63 -6.92 -4.93
CA ALA A 46 -38.45 -5.73 -4.74
C ALA A 46 -38.88 -5.56 -3.26
N ALA A 47 -39.26 -6.64 -2.59
CA ALA A 47 -39.59 -6.61 -1.17
C ALA A 47 -38.35 -6.28 -0.30
N LEU A 48 -37.18 -6.79 -0.67
CA LEU A 48 -35.92 -6.46 -0.01
C LEU A 48 -35.56 -4.98 -0.21
N GLU A 49 -35.66 -4.46 -1.44
CA GLU A 49 -35.44 -3.05 -1.76
C GLU A 49 -36.38 -2.13 -0.97
N GLU A 50 -37.66 -2.48 -0.89
CA GLU A 50 -38.64 -1.75 -0.08
C GLU A 50 -38.27 -1.81 1.41
N SER A 51 -37.95 -3.00 1.94
CA SER A 51 -37.55 -3.14 3.35
C SER A 51 -36.28 -2.34 3.70
N VAL A 52 -35.31 -2.29 2.78
CA VAL A 52 -34.08 -1.51 2.94
C VAL A 52 -34.39 -0.01 2.85
N ALA A 53 -35.29 0.42 1.97
CA ALA A 53 -35.70 1.81 1.86
C ALA A 53 -36.43 2.30 3.14
N VAL A 54 -37.34 1.50 3.69
CA VAL A 54 -38.02 1.78 4.96
C VAL A 54 -37.01 1.85 6.10
N ALA A 55 -36.14 0.85 6.24
CA ALA A 55 -35.12 0.84 7.30
C ALA A 55 -34.16 2.05 7.21
N ARG A 56 -33.79 2.47 5.99
CA ARG A 56 -32.99 3.69 5.77
C ARG A 56 -33.75 4.95 6.18
N SER A 57 -35.02 5.05 5.84
CA SER A 57 -35.87 6.18 6.21
C SER A 57 -36.02 6.29 7.73
N ASP A 58 -36.32 5.18 8.41
CA ASP A 58 -36.45 5.12 9.87
C ASP A 58 -35.13 5.45 10.57
N ALA A 59 -34.01 4.91 10.09
CA ALA A 59 -32.68 5.23 10.61
C ALA A 59 -32.34 6.71 10.43
N HIS A 60 -32.65 7.30 9.25
CA HIS A 60 -32.43 8.71 9.00
C HIS A 60 -33.29 9.60 9.91
N ALA A 61 -34.55 9.24 10.13
CA ALA A 61 -35.45 9.94 11.04
C ALA A 61 -34.94 9.88 12.49
N ALA A 62 -34.55 8.69 12.96
CA ALA A 62 -34.00 8.51 14.31
C ALA A 62 -32.70 9.31 14.50
N LEU A 63 -31.79 9.27 13.54
CA LEU A 63 -30.53 10.02 13.61
C LEU A 63 -30.74 11.54 13.49
N SER A 64 -31.70 11.98 12.67
CA SER A 64 -32.04 13.40 12.55
C SER A 64 -32.78 13.94 13.77
N ALA A 65 -33.44 13.08 14.55
CA ALA A 65 -33.99 13.46 15.85
C ALA A 65 -32.90 13.70 16.90
N VAL A 66 -31.75 13.03 16.77
CA VAL A 66 -30.61 13.18 17.68
C VAL A 66 -29.67 14.31 17.24
N ILE A 67 -29.30 14.35 15.96
CA ILE A 67 -28.52 15.43 15.35
C ILE A 67 -29.46 16.23 14.45
N THR A 68 -30.07 17.26 15.03
CA THR A 68 -31.13 18.02 14.37
C THR A 68 -30.64 18.74 13.11
N PRO A 69 -31.53 19.04 12.15
CA PRO A 69 -31.20 19.90 11.02
C PRO A 69 -30.66 21.27 11.44
N GLU A 70 -31.12 21.81 12.56
CA GLU A 70 -30.63 23.08 13.12
C GLU A 70 -29.18 22.96 13.62
N THR A 71 -28.86 21.90 14.38
CA THR A 71 -27.48 21.64 14.83
C THR A 71 -26.54 21.49 13.63
N ALA A 72 -26.96 20.75 12.61
CA ALA A 72 -26.18 20.57 11.39
C ALA A 72 -26.02 21.88 10.60
N ALA A 73 -27.09 22.67 10.42
CA ALA A 73 -27.03 23.95 9.71
C ALA A 73 -26.11 24.96 10.43
N LYS A 74 -26.19 25.02 11.76
CA LYS A 74 -25.28 25.86 12.57
C LYS A 74 -23.82 25.45 12.38
N ALA A 75 -23.54 24.15 12.32
CA ALA A 75 -22.19 23.65 12.06
C ALA A 75 -21.74 23.93 10.62
N SER A 76 -22.60 23.77 9.62
CA SER A 76 -22.30 24.05 8.19
C SER A 76 -21.84 25.48 7.95
N ALA A 77 -22.33 26.46 8.71
CA ALA A 77 -21.87 27.85 8.66
C ALA A 77 -20.36 28.01 8.96
N SER A 78 -19.73 27.00 9.56
CA SER A 78 -18.31 26.97 9.92
C SER A 78 -17.49 26.01 9.07
N VAL A 79 -18.06 25.42 8.01
CA VAL A 79 -17.42 24.42 7.15
C VAL A 79 -17.13 24.98 5.75
N TYR A 80 -15.89 24.83 5.32
CA TYR A 80 -15.33 25.46 4.14
C TYR A 80 -14.77 24.42 3.17
N LEU A 81 -14.97 24.66 1.88
CA LEU A 81 -14.32 23.91 0.80
C LEU A 81 -12.92 24.46 0.57
N ILE A 82 -11.91 23.60 0.49
CA ILE A 82 -10.55 23.95 0.09
C ILE A 82 -10.45 23.83 -1.43
N VAL A 83 -9.97 24.90 -2.09
CA VAL A 83 -9.84 24.98 -3.54
C VAL A 83 -8.39 25.30 -3.92
N VAL A 84 -7.85 24.55 -4.88
CA VAL A 84 -6.52 24.77 -5.49
C VAL A 84 -6.69 24.88 -6.99
N ASN A 85 -6.34 26.03 -7.57
CA ASN A 85 -6.42 26.28 -9.02
C ASN A 85 -7.81 25.95 -9.60
N GLY A 86 -8.87 26.24 -8.86
CA GLY A 86 -10.24 25.96 -9.26
C GLY A 86 -10.68 24.50 -9.09
N ALA A 87 -9.86 23.61 -8.53
CA ALA A 87 -10.23 22.24 -8.19
C ALA A 87 -10.49 22.07 -6.69
N SER A 88 -11.54 21.34 -6.34
CA SER A 88 -11.81 20.93 -4.95
C SER A 88 -10.70 19.99 -4.44
N ARG A 89 -10.18 20.24 -3.24
CA ARG A 89 -9.14 19.40 -2.62
C ARG A 89 -9.57 18.75 -1.31
N GLY A 90 -10.54 19.32 -0.62
CA GLY A 90 -11.03 18.79 0.65
C GLY A 90 -11.89 19.80 1.39
N THR A 91 -12.08 19.56 2.67
CA THR A 91 -12.89 20.38 3.57
C THR A 91 -12.06 20.83 4.76
N ALA A 92 -12.38 22.01 5.31
CA ALA A 92 -11.85 22.52 6.57
C ALA A 92 -12.97 23.12 7.41
N PHE A 93 -12.74 23.30 8.71
CA PHE A 93 -13.73 23.91 9.60
C PHE A 93 -13.12 24.81 10.67
N VAL A 94 -13.86 25.84 11.07
CA VAL A 94 -13.34 26.90 11.96
C VAL A 94 -13.19 26.40 13.40
N ILE A 95 -11.99 26.55 13.96
CA ILE A 95 -11.70 26.25 15.38
C ILE A 95 -11.28 27.49 16.18
N ASP A 96 -10.64 28.48 15.53
CA ASP A 96 -10.31 29.78 16.11
C ASP A 96 -10.53 30.88 15.06
N ARG A 97 -11.75 31.40 15.05
CA ARG A 97 -12.28 32.43 14.16
C ARG A 97 -11.44 33.70 14.21
N ASP A 98 -11.05 34.12 15.41
CA ASP A 98 -10.37 35.39 15.63
C ASP A 98 -8.93 35.36 15.10
N LYS A 99 -8.30 34.17 15.11
CA LYS A 99 -6.96 33.96 14.57
C LYS A 99 -6.93 33.39 13.15
N GLY A 100 -8.09 33.15 12.54
CA GLY A 100 -8.16 32.60 11.19
C GLY A 100 -7.67 31.15 11.10
N VAL A 101 -7.91 30.34 12.15
CA VAL A 101 -7.47 28.94 12.19
C VAL A 101 -8.63 28.00 11.93
N LEU A 102 -8.45 27.15 10.93
CA LEU A 102 -9.34 26.05 10.59
C LEU A 102 -8.63 24.71 10.80
N ALA A 103 -9.37 23.68 11.18
CA ALA A 103 -8.91 22.30 11.20
C ALA A 103 -9.28 21.58 9.90
N GLY A 104 -8.47 20.62 9.49
CA GLY A 104 -8.70 19.75 8.33
C GLY A 104 -7.83 18.50 8.37
N ALA A 105 -7.82 17.71 7.30
CA ALA A 105 -6.97 16.53 7.19
C ALA A 105 -5.53 16.92 6.82
N ALA A 106 -4.55 16.23 7.41
CA ALA A 106 -3.14 16.51 7.15
C ALA A 106 -2.74 16.22 5.71
N HIS A 107 -3.19 15.12 5.11
CA HIS A 107 -2.86 14.79 3.72
C HIS A 107 -3.41 15.83 2.73
N THR A 108 -4.58 16.42 3.01
CA THR A 108 -5.12 17.52 2.20
C THR A 108 -4.25 18.76 2.38
N ALA A 109 -3.92 19.11 3.63
CA ALA A 109 -3.09 20.26 3.93
C ALA A 109 -1.67 20.13 3.35
N ASP A 110 -1.04 18.96 3.42
CA ASP A 110 0.29 18.64 2.87
C ASP A 110 0.35 18.82 1.34
N SER A 111 -0.75 18.50 0.65
CA SER A 111 -0.84 18.64 -0.82
C SER A 111 -1.00 20.07 -1.33
N LEU A 112 -1.17 21.06 -0.44
CA LEU A 112 -1.36 22.46 -0.85
C LEU A 112 -0.05 23.04 -1.41
N PRO A 113 -0.05 23.62 -2.62
CA PRO A 113 1.15 24.21 -3.21
C PRO A 113 1.37 25.64 -2.70
N LEU A 114 1.52 25.82 -1.37
CA LEU A 114 1.66 27.15 -0.76
C LEU A 114 2.99 27.85 -1.12
N ASP A 115 3.99 27.09 -1.57
CA ASP A 115 5.28 27.59 -2.04
C ASP A 115 5.26 27.99 -3.54
N ASP A 116 4.18 27.69 -4.27
CA ASP A 116 3.99 28.12 -5.66
C ASP A 116 3.18 29.42 -5.71
N GLU A 117 3.87 30.53 -5.97
CA GLU A 117 3.24 31.87 -6.08
C GLU A 117 2.13 31.96 -7.14
N LYS A 118 2.12 31.05 -8.13
CA LYS A 118 1.09 31.01 -9.18
C LYS A 118 -0.13 30.22 -8.75
N ALA A 119 -0.02 29.41 -7.70
CA ALA A 119 -1.13 28.59 -7.25
C ALA A 119 -2.16 29.43 -6.49
N GLN A 120 -3.42 29.30 -6.90
CA GLN A 120 -4.54 29.91 -6.20
C GLN A 120 -5.08 28.93 -5.16
N VAL A 121 -4.66 29.12 -3.90
CA VAL A 121 -5.14 28.32 -2.77
C VAL A 121 -6.05 29.17 -1.88
N TYR A 122 -7.31 28.79 -1.78
CA TYR A 122 -8.29 29.49 -0.94
C TYR A 122 -9.30 28.53 -0.35
N ILE A 123 -9.96 28.98 0.71
CA ILE A 123 -11.15 28.33 1.26
C ILE A 123 -12.40 29.13 0.92
N ILE A 124 -13.54 28.47 0.85
CA ILE A 124 -14.83 29.11 0.59
C ILE A 124 -15.97 28.42 1.34
N ASN A 125 -16.75 29.20 2.08
CA ASN A 125 -18.06 28.78 2.55
C ASN A 125 -19.09 29.14 1.48
N ARG A 126 -19.85 28.14 1.03
CA ARG A 126 -20.77 28.31 -0.11
C ARG A 126 -22.05 29.06 0.24
N GLU A 127 -22.40 29.14 1.52
CA GLU A 127 -23.50 29.99 1.99
C GLU A 127 -23.16 31.47 1.87
N THR A 128 -21.88 31.84 2.08
CA THR A 128 -21.43 33.25 2.00
C THR A 128 -20.81 33.60 0.65
N GLY A 129 -20.26 32.63 -0.08
CA GLY A 129 -19.51 32.84 -1.33
C GLY A 129 -18.15 33.53 -1.14
N VAL A 130 -17.74 33.80 0.10
CA VAL A 130 -16.51 34.52 0.41
C VAL A 130 -15.31 33.60 0.23
N ARG A 131 -14.35 34.03 -0.59
CA ARG A 131 -13.07 33.35 -0.80
C ARG A 131 -12.02 33.94 0.14
N LEU A 132 -11.38 33.09 0.94
CA LEU A 132 -10.31 33.48 1.85
C LEU A 132 -9.02 32.79 1.43
N PRO A 133 -7.98 33.53 1.02
CA PRO A 133 -6.69 32.93 0.69
C PRO A 133 -6.11 32.15 1.86
N VAL A 134 -5.58 30.96 1.58
CA VAL A 134 -4.82 30.18 2.57
C VAL A 134 -3.43 30.77 2.68
N THR A 135 -3.04 31.17 3.89
CA THR A 135 -1.76 31.83 4.17
C THR A 135 -0.75 30.89 4.81
N GLY A 136 -1.19 29.73 5.30
CA GLY A 136 -0.29 28.75 5.91
C GLY A 136 -0.97 27.44 6.28
N ARG A 137 -0.15 26.49 6.72
CA ARG A 137 -0.59 25.22 7.29
C ARG A 137 0.32 24.77 8.44
N ARG A 138 -0.20 23.97 9.36
CA ARG A 138 0.58 23.20 10.34
C ARG A 138 0.04 21.77 10.37
N LEU A 139 0.87 20.80 10.03
CA LEU A 139 0.54 19.39 10.12
C LEU A 139 0.77 18.89 11.55
N HIS A 140 -0.02 17.91 12.00
CA HIS A 140 0.26 17.21 13.25
C HIS A 140 1.57 16.41 13.10
N ALA A 141 2.49 16.48 14.05
CA ALA A 141 3.81 15.84 14.02
C ALA A 141 3.73 14.31 13.96
N GLY A 142 2.63 13.75 14.45
CA GLY A 142 2.29 12.32 14.29
C GLY A 142 2.02 11.89 12.85
N PHE A 143 1.62 12.82 11.96
CA PHE A 143 1.43 12.57 10.54
C PHE A 143 2.78 12.22 9.90
N GLY A 144 2.87 11.04 9.30
CA GLY A 144 4.12 10.50 8.76
C GLY A 144 5.07 9.87 9.80
N LEU A 145 4.98 10.21 11.09
CA LEU A 145 5.76 9.52 12.13
C LEU A 145 5.32 8.06 12.29
N PHE A 146 4.00 7.82 12.25
CA PHE A 146 3.46 6.45 12.22
C PHE A 146 4.03 5.66 11.05
N ARG A 147 3.94 6.24 9.85
CA ARG A 147 4.51 5.67 8.63
C ARG A 147 5.99 5.31 8.79
N LYS A 148 6.83 6.23 9.25
CA LYS A 148 8.25 5.97 9.53
C LYS A 148 8.44 4.82 10.52
N THR A 149 7.62 4.76 11.57
CA THR A 149 7.67 3.67 12.56
C THR A 149 7.39 2.31 11.93
N VAL A 150 6.38 2.23 11.06
CA VAL A 150 6.03 0.99 10.34
C VAL A 150 7.08 0.66 9.27
N GLU A 151 7.58 1.64 8.52
CA GLU A 151 8.66 1.47 7.53
C GLU A 151 9.98 1.02 8.16
N ALA A 152 10.30 1.46 9.39
CA ALA A 152 11.45 0.97 10.13
C ALA A 152 11.25 -0.48 10.65
N TYR A 153 10.01 -0.86 10.98
CA TYR A 153 9.70 -2.20 11.49
C TYR A 153 9.58 -3.26 10.37
N GLN A 154 9.04 -2.88 9.21
CA GLN A 154 8.86 -3.72 8.03
C GLN A 154 8.07 -5.01 8.32
N PRO A 155 6.78 -4.91 8.70
CA PRO A 155 6.00 -6.05 9.16
C PRO A 155 5.71 -7.06 8.04
N VAL A 156 5.90 -8.34 8.35
CA VAL A 156 5.64 -9.50 7.49
C VAL A 156 4.52 -10.37 8.08
N ARG A 157 3.65 -10.88 7.20
CA ARG A 157 2.52 -11.74 7.57
C ARG A 157 3.00 -13.09 8.10
N LYS A 158 2.57 -13.46 9.31
CA LYS A 158 2.91 -14.74 9.94
C LYS A 158 2.40 -15.96 9.16
N ASN A 159 1.27 -15.84 8.47
CA ASN A 159 0.68 -16.92 7.65
C ASN A 159 1.12 -16.88 6.18
N SER A 160 2.23 -16.17 5.88
CA SER A 160 2.84 -16.25 4.55
C SER A 160 3.89 -17.35 4.53
N SER A 161 4.04 -18.00 3.38
CA SER A 161 5.08 -19.01 3.18
C SER A 161 6.45 -18.38 3.38
N ILE A 162 7.35 -19.11 4.04
CA ILE A 162 8.73 -18.64 4.24
C ILE A 162 9.49 -18.44 2.92
N TYR A 163 9.14 -19.11 1.82
CA TYR A 163 9.77 -18.90 0.50
C TYR A 163 9.24 -17.66 -0.23
N SER A 164 8.13 -17.08 0.24
CA SER A 164 7.56 -15.88 -0.37
C SER A 164 6.90 -15.03 0.71
N PRO A 165 7.72 -14.48 1.64
CA PRO A 165 7.20 -13.71 2.75
C PRO A 165 6.46 -12.48 2.23
N GLN A 166 5.21 -12.32 2.67
CA GLN A 166 4.37 -11.21 2.23
C GLN A 166 4.39 -10.09 3.26
N ALA A 167 4.68 -8.87 2.83
CA ALA A 167 4.48 -7.69 3.65
C ALA A 167 3.02 -7.54 4.09
N VAL A 168 2.83 -6.99 5.29
CA VAL A 168 1.54 -6.46 5.71
C VAL A 168 1.35 -5.12 5.03
N SER A 169 0.33 -4.95 4.19
CA SER A 169 -0.02 -3.62 3.68
C SER A 169 -0.72 -2.83 4.80
N VAL A 170 -0.03 -1.83 5.34
CA VAL A 170 -0.55 -0.92 6.37
C VAL A 170 -0.91 0.40 5.71
N ARG A 171 -2.08 0.96 6.04
CA ARG A 171 -2.48 2.29 5.60
C ARG A 171 -2.01 3.34 6.61
N ASP A 172 -1.49 4.45 6.10
CA ASP A 172 -1.11 5.59 6.93
C ASP A 172 -2.36 6.41 7.29
N LEU A 173 -3.04 5.99 8.36
CA LEU A 173 -4.26 6.63 8.86
C LEU A 173 -4.04 7.41 10.16
N ALA A 174 -2.83 7.37 10.72
CA ALA A 174 -2.55 7.94 12.02
C ALA A 174 -2.38 9.46 11.94
N PHE A 175 -3.05 10.18 12.85
CA PHE A 175 -2.84 11.60 13.06
C PHE A 175 -3.01 12.45 11.80
N ASP A 176 -3.96 12.07 10.94
CA ASP A 176 -4.28 12.80 9.72
C ASP A 176 -5.08 14.08 10.01
N ALA A 177 -4.44 15.03 10.70
CA ALA A 177 -5.00 16.29 11.14
C ALA A 177 -4.02 17.45 10.92
N ALA A 178 -4.55 18.60 10.55
CA ALA A 178 -3.78 19.81 10.35
C ALA A 178 -4.58 21.07 10.71
N TYR A 179 -3.85 22.15 10.96
CA TYR A 179 -4.37 23.50 10.92
C TYR A 179 -4.11 24.15 9.56
N ILE A 180 -5.10 24.89 9.08
CA ILE A 180 -5.06 25.72 7.89
C ILE A 180 -5.31 27.16 8.35
N MET A 181 -4.44 28.07 7.93
CA MET A 181 -4.46 29.47 8.35
C MET A 181 -4.92 30.36 7.20
N VAL A 182 -5.72 31.36 7.51
CA VAL A 182 -6.21 32.40 6.59
C VAL A 182 -6.16 33.76 7.27
N ASP A 183 -6.31 34.84 6.50
CA ASP A 183 -6.63 36.15 7.07
C ASP A 183 -8.16 36.29 7.23
N PRO A 184 -8.69 36.22 8.46
CA PRO A 184 -10.13 36.21 8.68
C PRO A 184 -10.74 37.61 8.55
N ILE A 185 -9.94 38.67 8.69
CA ILE A 185 -10.45 40.04 8.75
C ILE A 185 -10.51 40.63 7.34
N ASP A 186 -11.64 41.22 6.99
CA ASP A 186 -11.70 42.05 5.79
C ASP A 186 -10.96 43.37 6.05
N PRO A 187 -9.90 43.72 5.29
CA PRO A 187 -9.15 44.94 5.53
C PRO A 187 -9.96 46.21 5.28
N ALA A 188 -11.05 46.16 4.49
CA ALA A 188 -11.89 47.31 4.19
C ALA A 188 -12.93 47.58 5.28
N THR A 189 -13.50 46.53 5.89
CA THR A 189 -14.59 46.67 6.87
C THR A 189 -14.17 46.39 8.30
N GLY A 190 -13.05 45.69 8.51
CA GLY A 190 -12.63 45.18 9.81
C GLY A 190 -13.48 44.01 10.32
N GLU A 191 -14.41 43.50 9.51
CA GLU A 191 -15.30 42.40 9.90
C GLU A 191 -14.63 41.04 9.73
N ASN A 192 -14.95 40.12 10.64
CA ASN A 192 -14.49 38.73 10.54
C ASN A 192 -15.37 37.93 9.58
N ARG A 193 -14.76 37.45 8.50
CA ARG A 193 -15.39 36.73 7.38
C ARG A 193 -15.57 35.23 7.61
N LEU A 194 -15.01 34.69 8.70
CA LEU A 194 -15.20 33.30 9.09
C LEU A 194 -16.51 33.10 9.86
N GLY A 195 -17.09 31.91 9.71
CA GLY A 195 -18.18 31.41 10.55
C GLY A 195 -17.78 31.27 12.03
N PRO A 196 -18.74 30.94 12.92
CA PRO A 196 -18.46 30.81 14.35
C PRO A 196 -17.49 29.66 14.65
N ASN A 197 -16.84 29.69 15.83
CA ASN A 197 -16.01 28.58 16.29
C ASN A 197 -16.85 27.31 16.46
N MET A 198 -16.39 26.20 15.87
CA MET A 198 -16.90 24.88 16.23
C MET A 198 -16.28 24.45 17.55
N LYS A 199 -17.13 24.01 18.49
CA LYS A 199 -16.67 23.53 19.79
C LYS A 199 -16.13 22.11 19.63
N VAL A 200 -14.86 21.88 19.96
CA VAL A 200 -14.31 20.53 20.07
C VAL A 200 -14.81 19.88 21.36
N ALA A 201 -15.29 18.63 21.27
CA ALA A 201 -15.77 17.90 22.44
C ALA A 201 -14.60 17.66 23.43
N PRO A 202 -14.82 17.85 24.75
CA PRO A 202 -13.78 17.65 25.75
C PRO A 202 -13.22 16.22 25.70
N GLU A 203 -11.94 16.06 26.06
CA GLU A 203 -11.21 14.79 25.99
C GLU A 203 -11.93 13.64 26.71
N GLU A 204 -12.55 13.90 27.88
CA GLU A 204 -13.37 12.92 28.60
C GLU A 204 -14.51 12.36 27.74
N LYS A 205 -15.24 13.23 27.01
CA LYS A 205 -16.32 12.79 26.11
C LYS A 205 -15.76 12.01 24.92
N LEU A 206 -14.61 12.42 24.37
CA LEU A 206 -13.96 11.74 23.25
C LEU A 206 -13.53 10.31 23.63
N LEU A 207 -12.96 10.14 24.83
CA LEU A 207 -12.55 8.84 25.36
C LEU A 207 -13.75 7.96 25.74
N ALA A 208 -14.88 8.56 26.12
CA ALA A 208 -16.12 7.87 26.46
C ALA A 208 -16.95 7.46 25.22
N MET A 209 -16.53 7.82 24.01
CA MET A 209 -17.23 7.39 22.79
C MET A 209 -17.25 5.87 22.69
N THR A 210 -18.33 5.33 22.14
CA THR A 210 -18.50 3.89 21.94
C THR A 210 -19.15 3.59 20.59
N PRO A 211 -19.01 2.36 20.05
CA PRO A 211 -19.81 1.91 18.92
C PRO A 211 -21.31 2.16 19.16
N GLY A 212 -22.00 2.71 18.16
CA GLY A 212 -23.39 3.15 18.26
C GLY A 212 -23.57 4.63 18.61
N SER A 213 -22.52 5.34 19.03
CA SER A 213 -22.60 6.79 19.30
C SER A 213 -23.04 7.54 18.04
N PRO A 214 -24.08 8.38 18.09
CA PRO A 214 -24.60 9.11 16.93
C PRO A 214 -23.63 10.20 16.51
N ILE A 215 -23.34 10.26 15.21
CA ILE A 215 -22.42 11.23 14.61
C ILE A 215 -22.94 11.72 13.26
N ALA A 216 -22.46 12.88 12.83
CA ALA A 216 -22.69 13.38 11.48
C ALA A 216 -21.41 13.97 10.90
N VAL A 217 -21.15 13.75 9.61
CA VAL A 217 -20.08 14.41 8.87
C VAL A 217 -20.67 15.51 7.99
N ILE A 218 -20.00 16.66 7.96
CA ILE A 218 -20.42 17.82 7.17
C ILE A 218 -19.29 18.18 6.23
N GLY A 219 -19.52 18.10 4.92
CA GLY A 219 -18.43 18.20 3.95
C GLY A 219 -18.85 18.58 2.55
N TYR A 220 -17.86 18.68 1.67
CA TYR A 220 -18.06 18.95 0.25
C TYR A 220 -17.63 17.72 -0.56
N PRO A 221 -18.37 16.59 -0.52
CA PRO A 221 -18.12 15.48 -1.42
C PRO A 221 -18.22 15.96 -2.87
N TYR A 222 -17.23 15.64 -3.69
CA TYR A 222 -17.35 15.73 -5.14
C TYR A 222 -17.50 14.33 -5.74
N ASP A 223 -18.27 14.24 -6.81
CA ASP A 223 -18.44 13.00 -7.56
C ASP A 223 -17.24 12.84 -8.53
N THR A 224 -16.61 11.67 -8.52
CA THR A 224 -15.42 11.35 -9.33
C THR A 224 -15.72 11.21 -10.82
N LEU A 225 -16.99 11.25 -11.22
CA LEU A 225 -17.37 11.17 -12.64
C LEU A 225 -17.02 12.43 -13.42
N ASP A 226 -16.86 13.57 -12.74
CA ASP A 226 -16.39 14.84 -13.32
C ASP A 226 -15.33 15.47 -12.41
N ASP A 227 -14.04 15.16 -12.64
CA ASP A 227 -12.85 15.80 -12.02
C ASP A 227 -12.80 17.35 -12.18
N GLY A 228 -13.85 17.95 -12.76
CA GLY A 228 -13.99 19.36 -13.09
C GLY A 228 -15.25 20.02 -12.54
N TYR A 229 -15.79 19.58 -11.39
CA TYR A 229 -16.84 20.36 -10.73
C TYR A 229 -16.37 21.81 -10.57
N MET A 230 -17.16 22.75 -11.10
CA MET A 230 -16.97 24.16 -10.75
C MET A 230 -17.11 24.24 -9.23
N PRO A 231 -16.08 24.69 -8.49
CA PRO A 231 -16.16 24.81 -7.05
C PRO A 231 -17.43 25.56 -6.65
N ASP A 232 -17.84 26.53 -7.48
CA ASP A 232 -18.99 27.40 -7.31
C ASP A 232 -20.35 26.70 -7.30
N ALA A 233 -20.45 25.44 -7.75
CA ALA A 233 -21.66 24.62 -7.68
C ALA A 233 -21.66 23.62 -6.50
N ALA A 234 -20.56 23.49 -5.74
CA ALA A 234 -20.50 22.57 -4.62
C ALA A 234 -21.41 23.05 -3.48
N THR A 235 -22.17 22.12 -2.89
CA THR A 235 -23.01 22.37 -1.72
C THR A 235 -22.52 21.49 -0.56
N PRO A 236 -22.50 22.01 0.68
CA PRO A 236 -22.15 21.16 1.81
C PRO A 236 -23.23 20.09 1.97
N ARG A 237 -22.80 18.84 2.18
CA ARG A 237 -23.67 17.71 2.47
C ARG A 237 -23.50 17.29 3.92
N VAL A 238 -24.60 16.89 4.53
CA VAL A 238 -24.65 16.38 5.90
C VAL A 238 -25.04 14.91 5.82
N GLU A 239 -24.10 14.05 6.20
CA GLU A 239 -24.34 12.61 6.28
C GLU A 239 -24.38 12.20 7.75
N ARG A 240 -25.45 11.54 8.16
CA ARG A 240 -25.66 11.11 9.55
C ARG A 240 -25.43 9.61 9.66
N GLY A 241 -24.85 9.18 10.78
CA GLY A 241 -24.60 7.79 11.05
C GLY A 241 -24.28 7.54 12.52
N ALA A 242 -23.57 6.45 12.75
CA ALA A 242 -23.06 6.10 14.06
C ALA A 242 -21.61 5.63 13.96
N VAL A 243 -20.90 5.72 15.08
CA VAL A 243 -19.59 5.09 15.26
C VAL A 243 -19.75 3.58 15.09
N ALA A 244 -19.06 2.98 14.13
CA ALA A 244 -19.02 1.53 13.94
C ALA A 244 -17.96 0.89 14.85
N ALA A 245 -16.79 1.53 14.97
CA ALA A 245 -15.73 1.10 15.86
C ALA A 245 -14.83 2.28 16.25
N LEU A 246 -14.11 2.11 17.36
CA LEU A 246 -12.97 2.94 17.74
C LEU A 246 -11.75 2.05 17.79
N ILE A 247 -10.76 2.34 16.96
CA ILE A 247 -9.58 1.50 16.79
C ILE A 247 -8.31 2.35 16.73
N PRO A 248 -7.15 1.79 17.12
CA PRO A 248 -5.85 2.37 16.76
C PRO A 248 -5.57 2.20 15.24
N PRO A 249 -4.58 2.92 14.68
CA PRO A 249 -4.14 2.75 13.28
C PRO A 249 -3.59 1.36 12.95
N LEU A 250 -3.15 0.62 13.98
CA LEU A 250 -2.81 -0.80 13.91
C LEU A 250 -3.74 -1.56 14.84
N ASP A 251 -4.68 -2.31 14.28
CA ASP A 251 -5.59 -3.14 15.08
C ASP A 251 -5.07 -4.58 15.17
N SER A 252 -5.20 -5.18 16.36
CA SER A 252 -4.89 -6.58 16.60
C SER A 252 -5.94 -7.18 17.53
N ALA A 253 -6.52 -8.30 17.11
CA ALA A 253 -7.54 -9.01 17.89
C ALA A 253 -7.02 -9.51 19.26
N SER A 254 -5.71 -9.59 19.45
CA SER A 254 -5.08 -10.01 20.70
C SER A 254 -4.82 -8.88 21.70
N GLU A 255 -4.95 -7.61 21.30
CA GLU A 255 -4.74 -6.48 22.21
C GLU A 255 -6.02 -6.12 22.95
N VAL A 256 -5.87 -5.73 24.23
CA VAL A 256 -6.97 -5.14 24.98
C VAL A 256 -7.26 -3.76 24.39
N ARG A 257 -8.53 -3.47 24.11
CA ARG A 257 -8.95 -2.16 23.61
C ARG A 257 -8.63 -1.08 24.65
N ASP A 258 -7.72 -0.20 24.29
CA ASP A 258 -7.36 0.99 25.06
C ASP A 258 -7.94 2.23 24.36
N PRO A 259 -8.92 2.93 24.98
CA PRO A 259 -9.54 4.11 24.39
C PRO A 259 -8.55 5.25 24.15
N VAL A 260 -7.42 5.31 24.86
CA VAL A 260 -6.43 6.38 24.69
C VAL A 260 -5.77 6.27 23.32
N ILE A 261 -5.34 5.07 22.92
CA ILE A 261 -4.68 4.83 21.62
C ILE A 261 -5.67 4.59 20.48
N ALA A 262 -6.93 4.27 20.79
CA ALA A 262 -8.01 4.07 19.82
C ALA A 262 -8.50 5.41 19.24
N ASN A 263 -7.61 6.09 18.52
CA ASN A 263 -7.82 7.44 18.01
C ASN A 263 -8.44 7.50 16.61
N LEU A 264 -8.83 6.37 16.01
CA LEU A 264 -9.60 6.34 14.77
C LEU A 264 -11.08 6.00 15.04
N ILE A 265 -11.96 6.82 14.49
CA ILE A 265 -13.39 6.59 14.41
C ILE A 265 -13.69 5.92 13.08
N VAL A 266 -14.13 4.67 13.14
CA VAL A 266 -14.67 3.95 11.98
C VAL A 266 -16.17 4.20 11.93
N HIS A 267 -16.72 4.52 10.76
CA HIS A 267 -18.14 4.84 10.60
C HIS A 267 -18.70 4.35 9.27
N ARG A 268 -20.03 4.25 9.18
CA ARG A 268 -20.77 3.85 7.97
C ARG A 268 -21.59 4.99 7.40
N MET A 269 -20.91 6.10 7.10
CA MET A 269 -21.52 7.26 6.46
C MET A 269 -21.03 7.30 5.02
N SER A 270 -21.89 7.73 4.09
CA SER A 270 -21.53 7.80 2.67
C SER A 270 -20.53 8.94 2.47
N THR A 271 -19.26 8.61 2.25
CA THR A 271 -18.20 9.61 2.01
C THR A 271 -17.56 9.39 0.66
N ALA A 272 -17.29 10.49 -0.03
CA ALA A 272 -16.53 10.52 -1.28
C ALA A 272 -15.33 11.49 -1.16
N GLY A 273 -14.51 11.54 -2.20
CA GLY A 273 -13.46 12.56 -2.32
C GLY A 273 -14.01 13.96 -2.03
N GLY A 274 -13.21 14.79 -1.35
CA GLY A 274 -13.63 16.13 -0.91
C GLY A 274 -14.15 16.21 0.52
N ASN A 275 -14.57 15.08 1.13
CA ASN A 275 -14.85 15.05 2.58
C ASN A 275 -13.58 15.02 3.44
N SER A 276 -12.39 14.80 2.86
CA SER A 276 -11.13 14.83 3.61
C SER A 276 -11.00 16.15 4.38
N GLY A 277 -10.94 16.08 5.70
CA GLY A 277 -10.88 17.21 6.62
C GLY A 277 -12.23 17.71 7.15
N SER A 278 -13.35 17.13 6.71
CA SER A 278 -14.68 17.45 7.22
C SER A 278 -14.80 17.19 8.72
N PRO A 279 -15.45 18.09 9.50
CA PRO A 279 -15.75 17.81 10.88
C PRO A 279 -16.76 16.66 10.98
N ILE A 280 -16.54 15.79 11.96
CA ILE A 280 -17.53 14.87 12.49
C ILE A 280 -18.05 15.45 13.80
N ILE A 281 -19.36 15.66 13.90
CA ILE A 281 -20.03 16.21 15.08
C ILE A 281 -20.89 15.18 15.80
N ASN A 282 -21.09 15.35 17.10
CA ASN A 282 -22.04 14.59 17.92
C ASN A 282 -23.42 15.29 18.00
N ALA A 283 -24.32 14.74 18.82
CA ALA A 283 -25.66 15.29 19.11
C ALA A 283 -25.64 16.73 19.65
N ASP A 284 -24.60 17.09 20.41
CA ASP A 284 -24.42 18.43 21.00
C ASP A 284 -23.88 19.45 19.98
N GLY A 285 -23.59 19.02 18.74
CA GLY A 285 -22.91 19.84 17.73
C GLY A 285 -21.42 20.05 18.02
N GLU A 286 -20.84 19.27 18.94
CA GLU A 286 -19.42 19.31 19.26
C GLU A 286 -18.64 18.43 18.27
N VAL A 287 -17.47 18.90 17.84
CA VAL A 287 -16.57 18.15 16.95
C VAL A 287 -15.95 17.01 17.73
N VAL A 288 -16.17 15.78 17.25
CA VAL A 288 -15.63 14.55 17.80
C VAL A 288 -14.59 13.88 16.90
N GLY A 289 -14.52 14.27 15.62
CA GLY A 289 -13.48 13.79 14.72
C GLY A 289 -13.30 14.65 13.48
N ILE A 290 -12.30 14.26 12.68
CA ILE A 290 -11.92 14.86 11.40
C ILE A 290 -11.92 13.71 10.38
N HIS A 291 -12.79 13.78 9.38
CA HIS A 291 -12.85 12.73 8.37
C HIS A 291 -11.55 12.66 7.56
N THR A 292 -10.99 11.46 7.37
CA THR A 292 -9.74 11.25 6.62
C THR A 292 -9.98 10.57 5.28
N HIS A 293 -10.28 9.27 5.29
CA HIS A 293 -10.26 8.39 4.12
C HIS A 293 -11.33 7.32 4.20
N GLY A 294 -11.72 6.78 3.04
CA GLY A 294 -12.40 5.49 2.94
C GLY A 294 -11.42 4.34 3.24
N ILE A 295 -11.86 3.36 4.04
CA ILE A 295 -11.14 2.11 4.25
C ILE A 295 -11.48 1.17 3.09
N GLU A 296 -10.76 1.32 1.98
CA GLU A 296 -10.86 0.38 0.86
C GLU A 296 -10.03 -0.87 1.17
N SER A 297 -10.67 -1.92 1.66
CA SER A 297 -10.08 -3.26 1.63
C SER A 297 -10.93 -4.15 0.74
N VAL A 298 -10.31 -5.15 0.10
CA VAL A 298 -11.02 -6.16 -0.71
C VAL A 298 -12.07 -6.95 0.09
N SER A 299 -12.00 -6.87 1.43
CA SER A 299 -12.94 -7.44 2.39
C SER A 299 -13.70 -6.37 3.20
N GLY A 300 -13.59 -5.09 2.82
CA GLY A 300 -14.10 -3.96 3.59
C GLY A 300 -15.55 -3.63 3.24
N ASN A 301 -16.32 -3.24 4.24
CA ASN A 301 -17.74 -2.86 4.07
C ASN A 301 -17.92 -1.41 3.58
N ALA A 302 -16.95 -0.87 2.84
CA ALA A 302 -16.85 0.55 2.51
C ALA A 302 -16.96 1.48 3.73
N ASP A 303 -16.38 1.07 4.87
CA ASP A 303 -16.36 1.88 6.08
C ASP A 303 -15.48 3.14 5.87
N GLY A 304 -15.91 4.28 6.39
CA GLY A 304 -15.11 5.50 6.46
C GLY A 304 -14.28 5.57 7.75
N ALA A 305 -13.15 6.25 7.69
CA ALA A 305 -12.28 6.53 8.83
C ALA A 305 -12.21 8.03 9.11
N ALA A 306 -12.08 8.36 10.40
CA ALA A 306 -11.84 9.71 10.87
C ALA A 306 -10.86 9.70 12.03
N GLN A 307 -10.04 10.74 12.12
CA GLN A 307 -9.18 10.98 13.28
C GLN A 307 -10.04 11.57 14.40
N ARG A 308 -10.00 10.99 15.60
CA ARG A 308 -10.70 11.54 16.77
C ARG A 308 -10.14 12.92 17.12
N ALA A 309 -11.01 13.83 17.53
CA ALA A 309 -10.69 15.26 17.62
C ALA A 309 -9.71 15.63 18.76
N ASP A 310 -9.26 14.68 19.58
CA ASP A 310 -8.27 14.94 20.63
C ASP A 310 -6.90 15.35 20.04
N VAL A 311 -6.64 15.02 18.77
CA VAL A 311 -5.47 15.51 18.01
C VAL A 311 -5.46 17.03 17.80
N LEU A 312 -6.62 17.70 17.88
CA LEU A 312 -6.68 19.16 17.78
C LEU A 312 -6.12 19.80 19.05
N TYR A 313 -6.31 19.17 20.21
CA TYR A 313 -5.67 19.61 21.43
C TYR A 313 -4.15 19.39 21.40
N ASP A 314 -3.66 18.40 20.64
CA ASP A 314 -2.23 18.18 20.40
C ASP A 314 -1.68 19.32 19.53
N LEU A 315 -2.32 19.61 18.39
CA LEU A 315 -1.95 20.72 17.51
C LEU A 315 -1.94 22.10 18.21
N ALA A 316 -2.80 22.29 19.21
CA ALA A 316 -2.86 23.53 20.00
C ALA A 316 -1.67 23.71 20.96
N SER A 317 -0.97 22.63 21.35
CA SER A 317 0.17 22.67 22.28
C SER A 317 1.27 21.71 21.80
N PRO A 318 2.37 22.22 21.19
CA PRO A 318 3.51 21.40 20.77
C PRO A 318 4.04 20.47 21.87
N GLU A 319 4.03 20.92 23.13
CA GLU A 319 4.51 20.14 24.27
C GLU A 319 3.61 18.93 24.54
N ARG A 320 2.29 19.10 24.47
CA ARG A 320 1.31 18.02 24.63
C ARG A 320 1.40 17.04 23.45
N GLU A 321 1.57 17.55 22.24
CA GLU A 321 1.79 16.77 21.02
C GLU A 321 3.02 15.86 21.14
N GLU A 322 4.18 16.43 21.49
CA GLU A 322 5.42 15.67 21.70
C GLU A 322 5.27 14.64 22.83
N GLN A 323 4.67 15.04 23.95
CA GLN A 323 4.46 14.15 25.10
C GLN A 323 3.59 12.94 24.73
N ARG A 324 2.45 13.16 24.07
CA ARG A 324 1.55 12.06 23.69
C ARG A 324 2.20 11.14 22.67
N LEU A 325 2.88 11.69 21.66
CA LEU A 325 3.57 10.88 20.65
C LEU A 325 4.64 9.99 21.30
N SER A 326 5.52 10.59 22.12
CA SER A 326 6.65 9.88 22.72
C SER A 326 6.26 8.90 23.84
N GLN A 327 5.26 9.24 24.65
CA GLN A 327 4.91 8.47 25.85
C GLN A 327 3.75 7.50 25.64
N VAL A 328 2.87 7.75 24.66
CA VAL A 328 1.64 6.97 24.46
C VAL A 328 1.65 6.26 23.11
N PHE A 329 1.69 7.01 22.01
CA PHE A 329 1.40 6.45 20.69
C PHE A 329 2.55 5.65 20.09
N VAL A 330 3.77 6.20 20.05
CA VAL A 330 4.93 5.47 19.50
C VAL A 330 5.23 4.17 20.26
N PRO A 331 5.21 4.14 21.61
CA PRO A 331 5.33 2.89 22.35
C PRO A 331 4.21 1.89 22.05
N ALA A 332 2.95 2.35 21.96
CA ALA A 332 1.82 1.49 21.64
C ALA A 332 1.92 0.90 20.22
N TRP A 333 2.27 1.70 19.21
CA TRP A 333 2.48 1.21 17.86
C TRP A 333 3.61 0.18 17.81
N SER A 334 4.74 0.47 18.46
CA SER A 334 5.89 -0.43 18.53
C SER A 334 5.51 -1.76 19.18
N ARG A 335 4.70 -1.73 20.26
CA ARG A 335 4.16 -2.92 20.91
C ARG A 335 3.25 -3.71 19.96
N ILE A 336 2.27 -3.05 19.33
CA ILE A 336 1.31 -3.72 18.44
C ILE A 336 2.03 -4.32 17.22
N LEU A 337 3.06 -3.66 16.69
CA LEU A 337 3.85 -4.18 15.57
C LEU A 337 4.49 -5.54 15.86
N THR A 338 4.78 -5.85 17.14
CA THR A 338 5.32 -7.17 17.54
C THR A 338 4.38 -8.35 17.29
N HIS A 339 3.11 -8.11 16.95
CA HIS A 339 2.20 -9.15 16.49
C HIS A 339 2.56 -9.69 15.11
N TRP A 340 3.37 -8.98 14.33
CA TRP A 340 3.93 -9.42 13.05
C TRP A 340 5.42 -9.76 13.18
N ALA A 341 5.96 -10.51 12.22
CA ALA A 341 7.40 -10.74 12.15
C ALA A 341 8.08 -9.55 11.46
N ARG A 342 9.36 -9.29 11.76
CA ARG A 342 10.16 -8.26 11.08
C ARG A 342 10.84 -8.82 9.85
N ALA A 343 10.90 -8.06 8.75
CA ALA A 343 11.59 -8.49 7.54
C ALA A 343 13.06 -8.88 7.78
N SER A 344 13.78 -8.15 8.65
CA SER A 344 15.17 -8.43 9.01
C SER A 344 15.37 -9.76 9.76
N ASP A 345 14.30 -10.31 10.35
CA ASP A 345 14.30 -11.63 10.99
C ASP A 345 13.80 -12.72 10.03
N VAL A 346 12.83 -12.41 9.17
CA VAL A 346 12.20 -13.38 8.26
C VAL A 346 13.07 -13.69 7.04
N LEU A 347 13.61 -12.67 6.38
CA LEU A 347 14.29 -12.84 5.10
C LEU A 347 15.53 -13.74 5.20
N PRO A 348 16.37 -13.67 6.26
CA PRO A 348 17.46 -14.62 6.42
C PRO A 348 17.02 -16.09 6.44
N TRP A 349 15.91 -16.37 7.13
CA TRP A 349 15.32 -17.72 7.13
C TRP A 349 14.75 -18.11 5.76
N SER A 350 14.10 -17.16 5.05
CA SER A 350 13.62 -17.35 3.67
C SER A 350 14.75 -17.86 2.78
N TYR A 351 15.83 -17.08 2.69
CA TYR A 351 16.95 -17.40 1.80
C TYR A 351 17.68 -18.68 2.22
N TYR A 352 17.93 -18.87 3.53
CA TYR A 352 18.52 -20.11 4.00
C TYR A 352 17.66 -21.32 3.58
N LYS A 353 16.35 -21.29 3.82
CA LYS A 353 15.46 -22.40 3.46
C LYS A 353 15.43 -22.61 1.95
N GLU A 354 15.38 -21.53 1.17
CA GLU A 354 15.27 -21.58 -0.29
C GLU A 354 16.47 -22.28 -0.93
N TYR A 355 17.68 -21.91 -0.52
CA TYR A 355 18.90 -22.45 -1.12
C TYR A 355 19.43 -23.71 -0.43
N HIS A 356 19.22 -23.87 0.88
CA HIS A 356 19.67 -25.06 1.59
C HIS A 356 18.72 -26.25 1.38
N ASP A 357 17.41 -26.01 1.24
CA ASP A 357 16.41 -27.06 1.06
C ASP A 357 15.34 -26.67 0.00
N PRO A 358 15.74 -26.58 -1.29
CA PRO A 358 14.85 -26.12 -2.37
C PRO A 358 13.70 -27.10 -2.68
N LYS A 359 13.70 -28.31 -2.10
CA LYS A 359 12.75 -29.39 -2.41
C LYS A 359 11.75 -29.68 -1.30
N ALA A 360 11.64 -28.82 -0.29
CA ALA A 360 10.63 -29.04 0.74
C ALA A 360 9.22 -28.92 0.15
N ASP A 361 8.46 -30.01 0.16
CA ASP A 361 7.09 -30.07 -0.39
C ASP A 361 6.12 -29.14 0.36
N ASN A 362 6.40 -28.83 1.63
CA ASN A 362 5.62 -27.94 2.49
C ASN A 362 6.54 -26.95 3.20
N PRO A 363 6.78 -25.75 2.64
CA PRO A 363 7.43 -24.69 3.40
C PRO A 363 6.70 -24.43 4.72
N PRO A 364 7.41 -24.21 5.82
CA PRO A 364 6.80 -23.64 7.01
C PRO A 364 6.27 -22.24 6.68
N ASP A 365 5.23 -21.82 7.40
CA ASP A 365 4.83 -20.43 7.40
C ASP A 365 5.83 -19.61 8.22
N VAL A 366 5.88 -18.30 7.99
CA VAL A 366 6.70 -17.37 8.77
C VAL A 366 6.46 -17.51 10.28
N GLY A 367 5.21 -17.78 10.68
CA GLY A 367 4.79 -17.95 12.07
C GLY A 367 5.29 -19.24 12.73
N ASP A 368 5.75 -20.22 11.96
CA ASP A 368 6.25 -21.51 12.47
C ASP A 368 7.74 -21.45 12.83
N ILE A 369 8.42 -20.33 12.54
CA ILE A 369 9.84 -20.15 12.84
C ILE A 369 10.03 -19.91 14.35
N ASP A 370 10.87 -20.73 14.98
CA ASP A 370 11.36 -20.49 16.32
C ASP A 370 12.52 -19.48 16.29
N TYR A 371 12.20 -18.20 16.39
CA TYR A 371 13.18 -17.12 16.44
C TYR A 371 14.06 -17.13 17.72
N GLY A 372 13.72 -17.96 18.72
CA GLY A 372 14.52 -18.13 19.94
C GLY A 372 15.60 -19.21 19.81
N ALA A 373 15.49 -20.09 18.82
CA ALA A 373 16.47 -21.15 18.58
C ALA A 373 17.78 -20.58 17.95
N PRO A 374 18.94 -21.21 18.22
CA PRO A 374 20.17 -20.89 17.49
C PRO A 374 19.96 -21.01 15.98
N THR A 375 20.35 -19.99 15.22
CA THR A 375 20.22 -19.99 13.75
C THR A 375 21.25 -20.94 13.12
N PRO A 376 20.90 -21.69 12.08
CA PRO A 376 21.83 -22.56 11.33
C PRO A 376 22.71 -21.78 10.34
N PHE A 377 22.63 -20.45 10.36
CA PHE A 377 23.35 -19.52 9.51
C PHE A 377 23.83 -18.32 10.33
N GLU A 378 24.86 -17.67 9.82
CA GLU A 378 25.31 -16.35 10.19
C GLU A 378 24.49 -15.31 9.42
N ARG A 379 24.23 -14.15 10.03
CA ARG A 379 23.58 -13.02 9.36
C ARG A 379 24.21 -11.70 9.76
N ASP A 380 24.36 -10.80 8.80
CA ASP A 380 24.72 -9.41 9.01
C ASP A 380 23.69 -8.54 8.29
N VAL A 381 22.81 -7.88 9.04
CA VAL A 381 21.71 -7.06 8.50
C VAL A 381 21.87 -5.64 8.99
N LYS A 382 21.85 -4.69 8.05
CA LYS A 382 22.07 -3.26 8.28
C LYS A 382 20.92 -2.46 7.70
N THR A 383 20.64 -1.33 8.35
CA THR A 383 19.82 -0.27 7.75
C THR A 383 20.73 0.62 6.92
N LEU A 384 20.38 0.81 5.65
CA LEU A 384 21.05 1.71 4.72
C LEU A 384 20.07 2.80 4.27
N GLU A 385 20.59 3.85 3.68
CA GLU A 385 19.77 4.94 3.11
C GLU A 385 20.02 5.07 1.61
N PHE A 386 18.94 5.25 0.84
CA PHE A 386 19.07 5.69 -0.55
C PHE A 386 19.48 7.17 -0.62
N GLY A 387 20.17 7.54 -1.70
CA GLY A 387 20.46 8.90 -2.13
C GLY A 387 19.21 9.73 -2.48
N GLU A 388 19.44 10.94 -2.98
CA GLU A 388 18.39 11.68 -3.68
C GLU A 388 18.03 10.99 -5.00
N SER A 389 16.91 11.39 -5.64
CA SER A 389 16.61 10.88 -6.99
C SER A 389 17.56 11.52 -8.00
N GLU A 390 18.11 10.70 -8.89
CA GLU A 390 19.02 11.10 -9.96
C GLU A 390 18.54 10.52 -11.29
N GLU A 391 18.74 11.24 -12.40
CA GLU A 391 18.39 10.77 -13.76
C GLU A 391 19.29 9.62 -14.24
N ALA A 392 20.53 9.60 -13.75
CA ALA A 392 21.51 8.55 -13.97
C ALA A 392 22.48 8.49 -12.80
N PHE A 393 23.02 7.30 -12.51
CA PHE A 393 23.96 7.09 -11.42
C PHE A 393 25.32 6.62 -11.94
N LYS A 394 26.39 7.28 -11.51
CA LYS A 394 27.77 6.93 -11.85
C LYS A 394 28.37 6.06 -10.76
N VAL A 395 28.85 4.88 -11.13
CA VAL A 395 29.53 3.93 -10.24
C VAL A 395 31.02 3.96 -10.55
N ASP A 396 31.83 4.53 -9.66
CA ASP A 396 33.27 4.60 -9.85
C ASP A 396 33.92 3.21 -9.69
N ALA A 397 34.84 2.88 -10.59
CA ALA A 397 35.47 1.56 -10.70
C ALA A 397 36.99 1.62 -10.91
N PRO A 398 37.74 2.27 -9.99
CA PRO A 398 39.19 2.42 -10.13
C PRO A 398 39.96 1.10 -10.09
N ASP A 399 39.33 0.04 -9.59
CA ASP A 399 39.88 -1.31 -9.47
C ASP A 399 39.76 -2.14 -10.76
N ALA A 400 38.96 -1.70 -11.73
CA ALA A 400 38.64 -2.47 -12.94
C ALA A 400 39.52 -2.16 -14.16
N ALA A 401 40.37 -1.14 -14.11
CA ALA A 401 41.17 -0.71 -15.26
C ALA A 401 42.65 -0.50 -14.90
N ASP A 402 43.54 -0.90 -15.81
CA ASP A 402 44.99 -0.91 -15.60
C ASP A 402 45.64 0.49 -15.72
N ALA A 403 44.97 1.48 -16.31
CA ALA A 403 45.56 2.78 -16.66
C ALA A 403 44.76 4.01 -16.22
N ASP A 404 43.43 4.02 -16.40
CA ASP A 404 42.55 5.14 -16.00
C ASP A 404 41.29 4.64 -15.29
N PRO A 405 40.83 5.30 -14.21
CA PRO A 405 39.65 4.87 -13.47
C PRO A 405 38.40 5.04 -14.33
N GLY A 406 37.91 3.92 -14.86
CA GLY A 406 36.62 3.88 -15.56
C GLY A 406 35.44 3.99 -14.60
N SER A 407 34.25 4.16 -15.17
CA SER A 407 32.99 4.15 -14.40
C SER A 407 31.88 3.44 -15.16
N PHE A 408 30.93 2.89 -14.42
CA PHE A 408 29.67 2.41 -15.01
C PHE A 408 28.62 3.51 -14.91
N ILE A 409 27.81 3.66 -15.95
CA ILE A 409 26.69 4.61 -15.98
C ILE A 409 25.37 3.84 -15.99
N ILE A 410 24.58 4.01 -14.94
CA ILE A 410 23.22 3.48 -14.85
C ILE A 410 22.25 4.56 -15.32
N SER A 411 21.86 4.53 -16.60
CA SER A 411 21.03 5.57 -17.24
C SER A 411 19.53 5.40 -16.97
N THR A 412 19.13 5.15 -15.74
CA THR A 412 17.71 5.04 -15.36
C THR A 412 17.44 5.86 -14.12
N SER A 413 16.38 6.67 -14.12
CA SER A 413 16.06 7.52 -12.99
C SER A 413 15.73 6.72 -11.72
N GLY A 414 16.04 7.28 -10.55
CA GLY A 414 15.66 6.71 -9.26
C GLY A 414 16.57 7.13 -8.13
N GLN A 415 16.29 6.58 -6.94
CA GLN A 415 17.15 6.76 -5.78
C GLN A 415 18.14 5.59 -5.70
N PHE A 416 19.41 5.88 -5.40
CA PHE A 416 20.50 4.91 -5.45
C PHE A 416 21.19 4.72 -4.10
N ALA A 417 21.63 3.50 -3.82
CA ALA A 417 22.53 3.19 -2.71
C ALA A 417 23.67 2.31 -3.24
N ASP A 418 24.92 2.66 -2.93
CA ASP A 418 26.13 1.94 -3.33
C ASP A 418 26.93 1.56 -2.09
N TYR A 419 27.32 0.28 -2.00
CA TYR A 419 28.14 -0.22 -0.91
C TYR A 419 28.98 -1.42 -1.32
N TRP A 420 30.07 -1.62 -0.57
CA TRP A 420 30.95 -2.78 -0.69
C TRP A 420 30.68 -3.81 0.42
N VAL A 421 30.78 -5.09 0.07
CA VAL A 421 30.68 -6.22 1.01
C VAL A 421 31.77 -7.24 0.73
N SER A 422 32.40 -7.74 1.80
CA SER A 422 33.42 -8.79 1.74
C SER A 422 32.80 -10.13 2.14
N VAL A 423 32.80 -11.09 1.22
CA VAL A 423 32.09 -12.37 1.34
C VAL A 423 33.09 -13.52 1.46
N ASP A 424 32.94 -14.38 2.47
CA ASP A 424 33.74 -15.61 2.60
C ASP A 424 33.22 -16.69 1.65
N ARG A 425 33.94 -16.91 0.55
CA ARG A 425 33.59 -17.89 -0.50
C ARG A 425 33.89 -19.33 -0.11
N ASN A 426 34.31 -19.59 1.12
CA ASN A 426 34.27 -20.94 1.71
C ASN A 426 32.86 -21.31 2.20
N LYS A 427 31.94 -20.33 2.26
CA LYS A 427 30.54 -20.49 2.66
C LYS A 427 29.60 -20.29 1.48
N GLU A 428 28.39 -20.80 1.64
CA GLU A 428 27.23 -20.37 0.85
C GLU A 428 26.80 -19.01 1.38
N ASN A 429 26.60 -18.02 0.49
CA ASN A 429 26.21 -16.67 0.90
C ASN A 429 25.04 -16.17 0.04
N VAL A 430 24.14 -15.42 0.67
CA VAL A 430 23.07 -14.68 -0.03
C VAL A 430 23.14 -13.23 0.41
N LEU A 431 23.42 -12.34 -0.55
CA LEU A 431 23.31 -10.90 -0.36
C LEU A 431 21.89 -10.48 -0.72
N PHE A 432 21.29 -9.61 0.09
CA PHE A 432 19.92 -9.19 -0.13
C PHE A 432 19.67 -7.75 0.25
N ALA A 433 18.59 -7.19 -0.30
CA ALA A 433 18.02 -5.94 0.17
C ALA A 433 16.49 -5.96 0.06
N TYR A 434 15.83 -5.26 0.98
CA TYR A 434 14.38 -5.20 1.05
C TYR A 434 13.93 -3.82 1.52
N ASP A 435 12.86 -3.35 0.91
CA ASP A 435 12.37 -2.00 1.06
C ASP A 435 10.85 -2.00 1.18
N TYR A 436 10.37 -1.61 2.35
CA TYR A 436 8.96 -1.65 2.70
C TYR A 436 8.27 -0.33 2.36
N SER A 437 7.04 -0.40 1.85
CA SER A 437 6.25 0.80 1.54
C SER A 437 4.77 0.60 1.80
N LEU A 438 4.19 1.52 2.59
CA LEU A 438 2.77 1.51 2.95
C LEU A 438 1.85 1.81 1.75
N ARG A 439 2.36 2.55 0.75
CA ARG A 439 1.57 2.94 -0.43
C ARG A 439 1.65 1.93 -1.57
N SER A 440 2.58 0.98 -1.50
CA SER A 440 2.64 -0.11 -2.47
C SER A 440 1.51 -1.10 -2.23
N ARG A 441 0.82 -1.51 -3.31
CA ARG A 441 -0.19 -2.58 -3.25
C ARG A 441 0.38 -3.90 -2.73
N SER A 442 1.68 -4.15 -2.92
CA SER A 442 2.36 -5.35 -2.41
C SER A 442 2.99 -5.16 -1.03
N GLY A 443 2.94 -3.96 -0.44
CA GLY A 443 3.61 -3.63 0.82
C GLY A 443 5.14 -3.53 0.71
N SER A 444 5.68 -3.49 -0.50
CA SER A 444 7.12 -3.36 -0.76
C SER A 444 7.41 -2.50 -1.99
N CYS A 445 8.54 -1.81 -1.99
CA CYS A 445 9.10 -1.20 -3.18
C CYS A 445 9.78 -2.24 -4.05
N ARG A 446 9.80 -2.00 -5.36
CA ARG A 446 10.62 -2.80 -6.26
C ARG A 446 12.03 -2.23 -6.29
N ILE A 447 13.02 -3.08 -6.01
CA ILE A 447 14.44 -2.75 -6.03
C ILE A 447 15.07 -3.43 -7.24
N ALA A 448 15.74 -2.65 -8.09
CA ALA A 448 16.68 -3.18 -9.07
C ALA A 448 18.07 -3.27 -8.43
N GLY A 449 18.81 -4.33 -8.76
CA GLY A 449 20.18 -4.49 -8.28
C GLY A 449 21.18 -4.42 -9.40
N TYR A 450 22.37 -3.94 -9.09
CA TYR A 450 23.53 -4.00 -9.95
C TYR A 450 24.71 -4.45 -9.12
N TRP A 451 25.53 -5.34 -9.64
CA TRP A 451 26.65 -5.84 -8.86
C TRP A 451 27.84 -6.25 -9.71
N ARG A 452 29.02 -6.23 -9.09
CA ARG A 452 30.26 -6.75 -9.68
C ARG A 452 31.18 -7.27 -8.58
N LYS A 453 32.07 -8.19 -8.95
CA LYS A 453 33.21 -8.54 -8.11
C LYS A 453 34.31 -7.49 -8.32
N LYS A 454 35.11 -7.23 -7.29
CA LYS A 454 36.28 -6.35 -7.40
C LYS A 454 37.20 -6.79 -8.54
N GLY A 455 37.59 -5.85 -9.39
CA GLY A 455 38.38 -6.07 -10.60
C GLY A 455 37.57 -6.37 -11.86
N ASP A 456 36.26 -6.63 -11.76
CA ASP A 456 35.43 -6.89 -12.94
C ASP A 456 35.16 -5.59 -13.73
N THR A 457 35.27 -5.70 -15.05
CA THR A 457 35.00 -4.63 -16.03
C THR A 457 33.54 -4.56 -16.48
N ARG A 458 32.66 -5.34 -15.85
CA ARG A 458 31.23 -5.40 -16.18
C ARG A 458 30.40 -5.36 -14.92
N LEU A 459 29.34 -4.57 -14.95
CA LEU A 459 28.35 -4.48 -13.88
C LEU A 459 27.12 -5.28 -14.30
N ARG A 460 26.79 -6.34 -13.55
CA ARG A 460 25.65 -7.21 -13.84
C ARG A 460 24.36 -6.58 -13.34
N VAL A 461 23.30 -6.68 -14.14
CA VAL A 461 21.98 -6.10 -13.85
C VAL A 461 21.01 -7.17 -13.34
N VAL A 462 20.26 -6.85 -12.28
CA VAL A 462 19.19 -7.65 -11.70
C VAL A 462 17.87 -6.88 -11.83
N SER A 463 16.90 -7.50 -12.51
CA SER A 463 15.58 -6.93 -12.78
C SER A 463 14.85 -6.51 -11.48
N PRO A 464 14.04 -5.42 -11.50
CA PRO A 464 13.33 -4.94 -10.31
C PRO A 464 12.39 -5.98 -9.67
N ARG A 465 12.51 -6.21 -8.36
CA ARG A 465 11.75 -7.19 -7.58
C ARG A 465 11.39 -6.67 -6.19
N ALA A 466 10.49 -7.35 -5.48
CA ALA A 466 10.09 -6.99 -4.12
C ALA A 466 11.27 -7.00 -3.12
N SER A 467 12.26 -7.84 -3.37
CA SER A 467 13.58 -7.84 -2.74
C SER A 467 14.65 -7.96 -3.82
N PHE A 468 15.81 -7.37 -3.58
CA PHE A 468 17.04 -7.73 -4.27
C PHE A 468 17.66 -8.96 -3.60
N GLU A 469 18.25 -9.82 -4.42
CA GLU A 469 18.85 -11.06 -3.98
C GLU A 469 20.00 -11.44 -4.91
N LEU A 470 21.09 -11.92 -4.32
CA LEU A 470 22.25 -12.46 -5.03
C LEU A 470 22.79 -13.66 -4.26
N HIS A 471 22.52 -14.86 -4.77
CA HIS A 471 23.09 -16.11 -4.28
C HIS A 471 24.51 -16.30 -4.82
N LEU A 472 25.44 -16.53 -3.90
CA LEU A 472 26.86 -16.73 -4.17
C LEU A 472 27.29 -18.11 -3.63
N PRO A 473 27.26 -19.18 -4.45
CA PRO A 473 27.66 -20.52 -4.04
C PRO A 473 29.09 -20.61 -3.52
N ALA A 474 29.40 -21.55 -2.64
CA ALA A 474 30.77 -21.69 -2.13
C ALA A 474 31.75 -22.12 -3.26
N THR A 475 32.90 -21.45 -3.37
CA THR A 475 33.96 -21.75 -4.35
C THR A 475 35.27 -22.18 -3.72
N GLY A 476 35.47 -21.93 -2.42
CA GLY A 476 36.73 -22.18 -1.71
C GLY A 476 37.81 -21.13 -1.94
N GLU A 477 37.49 -20.04 -2.64
CA GLU A 477 38.46 -19.00 -3.07
C GLU A 477 38.77 -17.96 -1.97
N GLY A 478 38.48 -18.26 -0.70
CA GLY A 478 38.69 -17.32 0.41
C GLY A 478 37.72 -16.13 0.38
N VAL A 479 38.17 -14.96 0.83
CA VAL A 479 37.33 -13.75 0.91
C VAL A 479 37.36 -12.98 -0.41
N GLN A 480 36.19 -12.54 -0.89
CA GLN A 480 36.03 -11.74 -2.10
C GLN A 480 35.19 -10.49 -1.83
N ASP A 481 35.58 -9.38 -2.44
CA ASP A 481 34.86 -8.12 -2.33
C ASP A 481 33.88 -7.96 -3.50
N TYR A 482 32.65 -7.57 -3.19
CA TYR A 482 31.59 -7.25 -4.14
C TYR A 482 31.10 -5.82 -3.94
N GLN A 483 30.90 -5.10 -5.04
CA GLN A 483 30.20 -3.82 -5.04
C GLN A 483 28.75 -4.07 -5.42
N ILE A 484 27.83 -3.57 -4.60
CA ILE A 484 26.38 -3.67 -4.81
C ILE A 484 25.82 -2.26 -4.94
N VAL A 485 25.10 -2.02 -6.03
CA VAL A 485 24.33 -0.81 -6.26
C VAL A 485 22.86 -1.18 -6.33
N LEU A 486 22.03 -0.50 -5.56
CA LEU A 486 20.59 -0.71 -5.50
C LEU A 486 19.89 0.52 -6.03
N ARG A 487 18.86 0.31 -6.84
CA ARG A 487 17.98 1.39 -7.34
C ARG A 487 16.55 1.15 -6.88
N ARG A 488 16.00 2.12 -6.17
CA ARG A 488 14.57 2.24 -5.88
C ARG A 488 13.90 3.04 -7.00
N ALA A 489 12.82 2.50 -7.55
CA ALA A 489 12.07 3.17 -8.61
C ALA A 489 11.32 4.40 -8.07
N GLU A 490 11.22 5.47 -8.88
CA GLU A 490 10.60 6.74 -8.50
C GLU A 490 9.10 6.61 -8.19
N GLU A 491 8.41 5.66 -8.82
CA GLU A 491 7.01 5.39 -8.51
C GLU A 491 6.82 4.78 -7.11
N CYS A 492 7.89 4.32 -6.47
CA CYS A 492 7.81 4.00 -5.06
C CYS A 492 7.90 5.29 -4.26
N ASP A 493 6.85 5.58 -3.49
CA ASP A 493 6.77 6.74 -2.60
C ASP A 493 6.97 6.31 -1.13
N PRO A 494 8.07 5.65 -0.70
CA PRO A 494 8.37 5.56 0.73
C PRO A 494 8.75 6.94 1.23
N LYS A 495 8.25 7.34 2.39
CA LYS A 495 8.68 8.61 3.01
C LYS A 495 10.04 8.44 3.67
N SER A 496 10.40 7.21 4.04
CA SER A 496 11.74 6.86 4.48
C SER A 496 12.69 6.63 3.31
N ARG A 497 13.92 7.13 3.48
CA ARG A 497 15.08 6.75 2.64
C ARG A 497 15.73 5.47 3.15
N GLU A 498 15.40 5.06 4.37
CA GLU A 498 15.93 3.85 4.99
C GLU A 498 15.35 2.60 4.33
N PHE A 499 16.18 1.57 4.24
CA PHE A 499 15.82 0.22 3.83
C PHE A 499 16.77 -0.78 4.51
N ILE A 500 16.48 -2.08 4.45
CA ILE A 500 17.41 -3.08 4.98
C ILE A 500 18.21 -3.75 3.86
N ALA A 501 19.48 -3.98 4.12
CA ALA A 501 20.35 -4.82 3.30
C ALA A 501 21.16 -5.74 4.20
N GLY A 502 21.59 -6.88 3.68
CA GLY A 502 22.38 -7.79 4.48
C GLY A 502 22.95 -8.97 3.73
N GLU A 503 23.61 -9.81 4.51
CA GLU A 503 24.21 -11.07 4.12
C GLU A 503 23.70 -12.18 5.03
N VAL A 504 23.46 -13.35 4.43
CA VAL A 504 23.18 -14.60 5.12
C VAL A 504 24.23 -15.61 4.66
N ALA A 505 24.90 -16.27 5.60
CA ALA A 505 25.98 -17.19 5.29
C ALA A 505 25.88 -18.51 6.07
N TRP A 506 26.19 -19.63 5.43
CA TRP A 506 26.28 -20.94 6.10
C TRP A 506 27.35 -21.82 5.49
N GLN A 507 27.82 -22.80 6.26
CA GLN A 507 28.80 -23.76 5.75
C GLN A 507 28.21 -24.54 4.58
N ALA A 508 28.98 -24.64 3.49
CA ALA A 508 28.56 -25.45 2.36
C ALA A 508 28.39 -26.91 2.84
N GLY A 509 27.15 -27.39 2.82
CA GLY A 509 26.85 -28.80 3.10
C GLY A 509 27.37 -29.70 1.97
N THR A 510 27.07 -31.00 2.04
CA THR A 510 27.18 -31.88 0.86
C THR A 510 26.09 -31.45 -0.13
N VAL A 511 26.38 -30.42 -0.93
CA VAL A 511 25.41 -29.70 -1.75
C VAL A 511 24.61 -30.64 -2.64
N VAL A 512 23.28 -30.50 -2.60
CA VAL A 512 22.36 -30.93 -3.67
C VAL A 512 22.82 -30.20 -4.93
N ALA A 513 23.44 -30.91 -5.89
CA ALA A 513 24.02 -30.39 -7.14
C ALA A 513 23.62 -28.94 -7.45
N ALA A 514 24.57 -28.01 -7.33
CA ALA A 514 24.35 -26.58 -7.55
C ALA A 514 23.53 -26.37 -8.81
N LEU A 515 22.45 -25.58 -8.70
CA LEU A 515 21.72 -25.14 -9.88
C LEU A 515 22.72 -24.40 -10.79
N PRO A 516 22.77 -24.73 -12.10
CA PRO A 516 23.66 -24.03 -13.00
C PRO A 516 23.33 -22.55 -12.97
N SER A 517 24.36 -21.71 -12.85
CA SER A 517 24.18 -20.27 -12.88
C SER A 517 23.56 -19.84 -14.21
N SER A 518 22.88 -18.69 -14.24
CA SER A 518 22.41 -18.11 -15.49
C SER A 518 23.56 -17.97 -16.49
N ASP A 519 24.75 -17.59 -16.04
CA ASP A 519 25.91 -17.40 -16.92
C ASP A 519 26.32 -18.72 -17.58
N GLU A 520 26.26 -19.84 -16.86
CA GLU A 520 26.46 -21.18 -17.44
C GLU A 520 25.33 -21.56 -18.40
N LEU A 521 24.08 -21.25 -18.06
CA LEU A 521 22.92 -21.51 -18.91
C LEU A 521 22.91 -20.69 -20.20
N PHE A 522 23.64 -19.57 -20.24
CA PHE A 522 23.77 -18.67 -21.39
C PHE A 522 25.18 -18.63 -21.99
N ALA A 523 26.13 -19.42 -21.47
CA ALA A 523 27.50 -19.43 -21.94
C ALA A 523 27.59 -19.82 -23.42
N PRO A 524 28.35 -19.08 -24.25
CA PRO A 524 28.65 -19.51 -25.60
C PRO A 524 29.41 -20.85 -25.55
N ALA A 525 29.32 -21.63 -26.63
CA ALA A 525 30.14 -22.83 -26.74
C ALA A 525 31.64 -22.45 -26.65
N PRO A 526 32.50 -23.31 -26.06
CA PRO A 526 33.91 -23.02 -25.91
C PRO A 526 34.55 -22.56 -27.24
N GLU A 527 35.42 -21.55 -27.18
CA GLU A 527 36.17 -21.12 -28.36
C GLU A 527 36.93 -22.29 -28.97
N GLY A 528 36.88 -22.41 -30.31
CA GLY A 528 37.47 -23.54 -31.03
C GLY A 528 36.64 -24.83 -31.08
N ALA A 529 35.47 -24.89 -30.42
CA ALA A 529 34.57 -26.04 -30.54
C ALA A 529 34.09 -26.24 -31.99
N GLY A 530 34.17 -27.47 -32.52
CA GLY A 530 33.66 -27.82 -33.84
C GLY A 530 32.12 -27.74 -33.94
N PRO A 531 31.53 -27.74 -35.15
CA PRO A 531 30.08 -27.57 -35.35
C PRO A 531 29.21 -28.52 -34.53
N THR A 532 29.60 -29.80 -34.45
CA THR A 532 28.89 -30.82 -33.65
C THR A 532 28.90 -30.48 -32.16
N ALA A 533 30.05 -30.09 -31.62
CA ALA A 533 30.18 -29.73 -30.20
C ALA A 533 29.37 -28.47 -29.84
N ARG A 534 29.34 -27.48 -30.75
CA ARG A 534 28.49 -26.29 -30.59
C ARG A 534 27.01 -26.64 -30.61
N PHE A 535 26.60 -27.54 -31.51
CA PHE A 535 25.22 -28.01 -31.58
C PHE A 535 24.81 -28.77 -30.32
N THR A 536 25.63 -29.71 -29.85
CA THR A 536 25.34 -30.46 -28.61
C THR A 536 25.28 -29.55 -27.38
N HIS A 537 26.17 -28.56 -27.29
CA HIS A 537 26.13 -27.55 -26.23
C HIS A 537 24.83 -26.74 -26.27
N ALA A 538 24.45 -26.24 -27.45
CA ALA A 538 23.21 -25.49 -27.63
C ALA A 538 21.96 -26.32 -27.29
N VAL A 539 21.93 -27.61 -27.66
CA VAL A 539 20.83 -28.54 -27.32
C VAL A 539 20.79 -28.78 -25.81
N HIS A 540 21.93 -29.05 -25.17
CA HIS A 540 22.00 -29.26 -23.72
C HIS A 540 21.49 -28.04 -22.95
N LEU A 541 21.98 -26.84 -23.28
CA LEU A 541 21.50 -25.59 -22.68
C LEU A 541 20.00 -25.35 -22.93
N SER A 542 19.50 -25.71 -24.12
CA SER A 542 18.07 -25.58 -24.42
C SER A 542 17.22 -26.55 -23.58
N VAL A 543 17.69 -27.77 -23.35
CA VAL A 543 17.01 -28.75 -22.49
C VAL A 543 17.02 -28.29 -21.03
N GLU A 544 18.17 -27.83 -20.51
CA GLU A 544 18.25 -27.30 -19.15
C GLU A 544 17.37 -26.05 -18.98
N ARG A 545 17.37 -25.13 -19.95
CA ARG A 545 16.42 -24.00 -19.94
C ARG A 545 14.98 -24.46 -19.97
N ILE A 546 14.59 -25.42 -20.81
CA ILE A 546 13.20 -25.92 -20.80
C ILE A 546 12.86 -26.59 -19.46
N ARG A 547 13.84 -27.24 -18.82
CA ARG A 547 13.67 -27.90 -17.53
C ARG A 547 13.48 -26.89 -16.39
N PHE A 548 14.30 -25.84 -16.34
CA PHE A 548 14.26 -24.84 -15.27
C PHE A 548 13.23 -23.72 -15.53
N CYS A 549 13.03 -23.37 -16.79
CA CYS A 549 12.13 -22.32 -17.28
C CYS A 549 10.83 -22.86 -17.86
N GLY A 550 10.41 -24.06 -17.43
CA GLY A 550 9.34 -24.84 -18.06
C GLY A 550 8.07 -24.06 -18.36
N PHE A 551 7.23 -24.67 -19.22
CA PHE A 551 5.97 -24.09 -19.71
C PHE A 551 5.01 -23.64 -18.59
N TRP A 552 5.14 -24.26 -17.42
CA TRP A 552 4.44 -23.91 -16.20
C TRP A 552 5.38 -23.03 -15.37
N ASN A 553 5.18 -21.73 -15.54
CA ASN A 553 5.95 -20.61 -15.01
C ASN A 553 6.08 -20.63 -13.46
N ASP A 554 6.90 -21.53 -12.92
CA ASP A 554 7.22 -21.52 -11.50
C ASP A 554 8.08 -20.28 -11.22
N LYS A 555 7.48 -19.32 -10.50
CA LYS A 555 8.09 -18.02 -10.22
C LYS A 555 9.47 -18.14 -9.57
N ARG A 556 9.76 -19.27 -8.93
CA ARG A 556 11.01 -19.59 -8.24
C ARG A 556 12.24 -19.60 -9.15
N ASN A 557 12.09 -19.94 -10.44
CA ASN A 557 13.25 -20.10 -11.34
C ASN A 557 13.45 -18.97 -12.35
N ARG A 558 12.73 -17.85 -12.22
CA ARG A 558 12.69 -16.82 -13.27
C ARG A 558 14.06 -16.20 -13.57
N GLU A 559 14.95 -16.12 -12.58
CA GLU A 559 16.33 -15.61 -12.76
C GLU A 559 17.16 -16.45 -13.72
N TYR A 560 16.95 -17.76 -13.72
CA TYR A 560 17.64 -18.68 -14.63
C TYR A 560 17.15 -18.55 -16.09
N CYS A 561 16.05 -17.83 -16.30
CA CYS A 561 15.33 -17.74 -17.57
C CYS A 561 15.53 -16.40 -18.29
N GLU A 562 15.89 -15.36 -17.55
CA GLU A 562 16.23 -14.06 -18.11
C GLU A 562 17.69 -14.07 -18.55
N ARG A 563 17.98 -13.58 -19.77
CA ARG A 563 19.36 -13.43 -20.21
C ARG A 563 20.07 -12.43 -19.28
N PRO A 564 21.24 -12.77 -18.74
CA PRO A 564 22.04 -11.82 -17.98
C PRO A 564 22.25 -10.53 -18.79
N GLN A 565 22.01 -9.40 -18.14
CA GLN A 565 22.24 -8.08 -18.68
C GLN A 565 23.47 -7.48 -17.98
N PHE A 566 24.28 -6.74 -18.73
CA PHE A 566 25.50 -6.13 -18.25
C PHE A 566 25.58 -4.67 -18.72
N ILE A 567 26.19 -3.83 -17.89
CA ILE A 567 26.66 -2.49 -18.23
C ILE A 567 28.19 -2.59 -18.34
N GLU A 568 28.73 -2.19 -19.48
CA GLU A 568 30.17 -2.20 -19.73
C GLU A 568 30.83 -0.97 -19.08
N LEU A 569 32.09 -1.12 -18.68
CA LEU A 569 32.89 -0.03 -18.13
C LEU A 569 33.13 1.05 -19.19
N GLU A 570 32.72 2.29 -18.93
CA GLU A 570 33.05 3.44 -19.78
C GLU A 570 34.44 3.96 -19.40
N GLN A 571 35.31 4.05 -20.40
CA GLN A 571 36.59 4.75 -20.27
C GLN A 571 36.33 6.26 -20.38
N PRO A 572 37.05 7.09 -19.61
CA PRO A 572 36.97 8.54 -19.78
C PRO A 572 37.25 8.90 -21.25
N VAL A 573 36.39 9.74 -21.83
CA VAL A 573 36.60 10.29 -23.16
C VAL A 573 37.61 11.43 -23.02
N ASP A 574 38.82 11.24 -23.54
CA ASP A 574 39.90 12.24 -23.56
C ASP A 574 39.53 13.53 -24.29
#